data_AF-A0A850BLF0-F1
#
_entry.id   AF-A0A850BLF0-F1
#
_cell.length_a   1.000
_cell.length_b   1.000
_cell.length_c   1.000
_cell.angle_alpha   90.00
_cell.angle_beta   90.00
_cell.angle_gamma   90.00
#
_symmetry.space_group_name_H-M   'P 1'
#
loop_
_entity.id
_entity.type
_entity.pdbx_description
1 polymer ?
#
loop_
_entity_poly.entity_id
_entity_poly.type
_entity_poly.pdbx_seq_one_letter_code
_entity_poly.pdbx_strand_id
1 'polypeptide(L)'
;MSGYGNTGIAPIFLQTAEQLVQRLSQDNTDKSRDFERRARAMVAIFQSWATAPPAPEARTASIHQLLDLQREVLDYFSARGREF
;
A
#
# COMPACT_ATOMS: atom_id res chain seq x y z
N MET A 1 28.25 -14.96 13.18
CA MET A 1 27.89 -13.72 12.47
C MET A 1 26.47 -13.87 11.96
N SER A 2 25.49 -13.35 12.69
CA SER A 2 24.07 -13.46 12.33
C SER A 2 23.66 -12.27 11.46
N GLY A 3 23.56 -12.49 10.16
CA GLY A 3 23.13 -11.50 9.18
C GLY A 3 21.95 -12.02 8.37
N TYR A 4 20.79 -12.21 9.00
CA TYR A 4 19.55 -12.37 8.24
C TYR A 4 19.19 -10.99 7.68
N GLY A 5 19.66 -10.72 6.47
CA GLY A 5 19.25 -9.56 5.69
C GLY A 5 17.72 -9.57 5.58
N ASN A 6 17.09 -8.64 6.29
CA ASN A 6 15.65 -8.42 6.40
C ASN A 6 15.08 -7.80 5.11
N THR A 7 15.33 -8.44 3.95
CA THR A 7 14.91 -7.96 2.62
C THR A 7 13.62 -8.60 2.11
N GLY A 8 13.05 -9.60 2.79
CA GLY A 8 11.83 -10.28 2.35
C GLY A 8 10.51 -9.55 2.61
N ILE A 9 10.49 -8.59 3.55
CA ILE A 9 9.25 -7.93 4.00
C ILE A 9 8.91 -6.68 3.17
N ALA A 10 9.90 -5.95 2.63
CA ALA A 10 9.62 -4.80 1.76
C ALA A 10 8.93 -5.20 0.43
N PRO A 11 9.31 -6.32 -0.23
CA PRO A 11 8.66 -6.77 -1.47
C PRO A 11 7.15 -7.02 -1.35
N ILE A 12 6.68 -7.62 -0.25
CA ILE A 12 5.26 -7.95 -0.12
C ILE A 12 4.40 -6.69 0.05
N PHE A 13 4.88 -5.68 0.78
CA PHE A 13 4.15 -4.43 0.97
C PHE A 13 4.17 -3.57 -0.29
N LEU A 14 5.29 -3.57 -1.03
CA LEU A 14 5.35 -2.94 -2.35
C LEU A 14 4.34 -3.57 -3.31
N GLN A 15 4.36 -4.90 -3.44
CA GLN A 15 3.42 -5.62 -4.31
C GLN A 15 1.96 -5.34 -3.93
N THR A 16 1.66 -5.30 -2.64
CA THR A 16 0.31 -4.98 -2.15
C THR A 16 -0.11 -3.56 -2.56
N ALA A 17 0.78 -2.57 -2.41
CA ALA A 17 0.49 -1.20 -2.82
C ALA A 17 0.30 -1.10 -4.35
N GLU A 18 1.10 -1.80 -5.16
CA GLU A 18 0.95 -1.85 -6.62
C GLU A 18 -0.37 -2.49 -7.06
N GLN A 19 -0.79 -3.58 -6.40
CA GLN A 19 -2.09 -4.21 -6.63
C GLN A 19 -3.25 -3.28 -6.33
N LEU A 20 -3.16 -2.49 -5.25
CA LEU A 20 -4.17 -1.47 -4.94
C LEU A 20 -4.25 -0.42 -6.06
N VAL A 21 -3.11 0.10 -6.52
CA VAL A 21 -3.07 1.05 -7.66
C VAL A 21 -3.74 0.46 -8.89
N GLN A 22 -3.39 -0.78 -9.26
CA GLN A 22 -3.95 -1.45 -10.44
C GLN A 22 -5.46 -1.65 -10.32
N ARG A 23 -5.97 -2.02 -9.15
CA ARG A 23 -7.40 -2.23 -8.93
C ARG A 23 -8.18 -0.91 -8.94
N LEU A 24 -7.62 0.14 -8.32
CA LEU A 24 -8.27 1.45 -8.21
C LEU A 24 -8.29 2.19 -9.55
N SER A 25 -7.26 2.04 -10.39
CA SER A 25 -7.22 2.67 -11.71
C SER A 25 -8.28 2.13 -12.68
N GLN A 26 -8.86 0.97 -12.40
CA GLN A 26 -9.98 0.42 -13.15
C GLN A 26 -11.31 1.09 -12.78
N ASP A 27 -11.38 1.81 -11.66
CA ASP A 27 -12.57 2.53 -11.22
C ASP A 27 -12.39 4.05 -11.35
N ASN A 28 -13.27 4.70 -12.13
CA ASN A 28 -13.16 6.11 -12.50
C ASN A 28 -13.85 7.09 -11.54
N THR A 29 -14.19 6.66 -10.32
CA THR A 29 -14.80 7.54 -9.33
C THR A 29 -13.77 8.44 -8.66
N ASP A 30 -14.20 9.61 -8.20
CA ASP A 30 -13.29 10.54 -7.51
C ASP A 30 -12.72 9.94 -6.21
N LYS A 31 -13.52 9.09 -5.53
CA LYS A 31 -13.07 8.37 -4.34
C LYS A 31 -12.01 7.31 -4.69
N SER A 32 -12.17 6.58 -5.79
CA SER A 32 -11.14 5.63 -6.25
C SER A 32 -9.84 6.35 -6.64
N ARG A 33 -9.94 7.51 -7.33
CA ARG A 33 -8.76 8.32 -7.68
C ARG A 33 -8.01 8.85 -6.46
N ASP A 34 -8.71 9.20 -5.38
CA ASP A 34 -8.06 9.58 -4.11
C ASP A 34 -7.29 8.40 -3.50
N PHE A 35 -7.92 7.24 -3.40
CA PHE A 35 -7.25 6.03 -2.92
C PHE A 35 -6.07 5.63 -3.81
N GLU A 36 -6.20 5.76 -5.14
CA GLU A 36 -5.13 5.45 -6.10
C GLU A 36 -3.91 6.33 -5.83
N ARG A 37 -4.12 7.64 -5.61
CA ARG A 37 -3.05 8.58 -5.29
C ARG A 37 -2.33 8.20 -4.00
N ARG A 38 -3.08 7.82 -2.96
CA ARG A 38 -2.53 7.35 -1.68
C ARG A 38 -1.74 6.04 -1.87
N ALA A 39 -2.26 5.10 -2.65
CA ALA A 39 -1.58 3.85 -2.95
C ALA A 39 -0.27 4.08 -3.74
N ARG A 40 -0.26 5.01 -4.70
CA ARG A 40 0.97 5.42 -5.43
C ARG A 40 2.01 6.05 -4.50
N ALA A 41 1.59 6.84 -3.51
CA ALA A 41 2.49 7.36 -2.50
C ALA A 41 3.13 6.24 -1.67
N MET A 42 2.35 5.20 -1.30
CA MET A 42 2.88 4.03 -0.60
C MET A 42 3.88 3.24 -1.46
N VAL A 43 3.60 3.07 -2.75
CA VAL A 43 4.55 2.44 -3.71
C VAL A 43 5.89 3.18 -3.68
N ALA A 44 5.88 4.51 -3.80
CA ALA A 44 7.10 5.31 -3.77
C ALA A 44 7.89 5.15 -2.46
N ILE A 45 7.19 5.11 -1.32
CA ILE A 45 7.81 4.88 0.00
C ILE A 45 8.46 3.50 0.05
N PHE A 46 7.76 2.43 -0.31
CA PHE A 46 8.34 1.07 -0.22
C PHE A 46 9.45 0.83 -1.25
N GLN A 47 9.38 1.45 -2.43
CA GLN A 47 10.48 1.44 -3.40
C GLN A 47 11.74 2.10 -2.84
N SER A 48 11.59 3.21 -2.09
CA SER A 48 12.75 3.90 -1.50
C SER A 48 13.48 3.05 -0.47
N TRP A 49 12.83 2.05 0.14
CA TRP A 49 13.45 1.20 1.16
C TRP A 49 14.55 0.30 0.59
N ALA A 50 14.54 0.03 -0.72
CA ALA A 50 15.59 -0.73 -1.39
C ALA A 50 16.95 0.01 -1.37
N THR A 51 16.92 1.34 -1.39
CA THR A 51 18.12 2.19 -1.40
C THR A 51 18.38 2.84 -0.06
N ALA A 52 17.32 3.18 0.69
CA ALA A 52 17.37 3.83 1.98
C ALA A 52 16.37 3.17 2.94
N PRO A 53 16.78 2.11 3.66
CA PRO A 53 15.94 1.48 4.67
C PRO A 53 15.50 2.50 5.74
N PRO A 54 14.21 2.54 6.11
CA PRO A 54 13.71 3.47 7.12
C PRO A 54 14.15 3.05 8.53
N ALA A 55 14.05 3.98 9.48
CA ALA A 55 14.11 3.64 10.90
C ALA A 55 12.96 2.68 11.30
N PRO A 56 13.13 1.84 12.34
CA PRO A 56 12.11 0.86 12.75
C PRO A 56 10.72 1.45 13.00
N GLU A 57 10.64 2.65 13.58
CA GLU A 57 9.39 3.34 13.88
C GLU A 57 8.69 3.78 12.59
N ALA A 58 9.45 4.37 11.66
CA ALA A 58 8.96 4.78 10.35
C ALA A 58 8.52 3.57 9.51
N ARG A 59 9.25 2.44 9.63
CA ARG A 59 8.87 1.18 8.99
C ARG A 59 7.49 0.72 9.44
N THR A 60 7.27 0.65 10.75
CA THR A 60 5.99 0.24 11.33
C THR A 60 4.87 1.19 10.94
N ALA A 61 5.13 2.51 10.96
CA ALA A 61 4.15 3.52 10.56
C ALA A 61 3.71 3.36 9.10
N SER A 62 4.63 3.18 8.15
CA SER A 62 4.28 2.96 6.74
C SER A 62 3.51 1.66 6.53
N ILE A 63 3.82 0.60 7.27
CA ILE A 63 3.07 -0.66 7.20
C ILE A 63 1.63 -0.46 7.68
N HIS A 64 1.43 0.22 8.81
CA HIS A 64 0.08 0.53 9.31
C HIS A 64 -0.70 1.39 8.30
N GLN A 65 -0.06 2.40 7.71
CA GLN A 65 -0.68 3.23 6.67
C GLN A 65 -1.17 2.41 5.46
N LEU A 66 -0.40 1.42 5.02
CA LEU A 66 -0.82 0.52 3.93
C LEU A 66 -2.01 -0.35 4.34
N LEU A 67 -1.98 -0.92 5.55
CA LEU A 67 -3.06 -1.78 6.04
C LEU A 67 -4.37 -1.01 6.23
N ASP A 68 -4.29 0.21 6.74
CA ASP A 68 -5.43 1.10 6.89
C ASP A 68 -6.01 1.47 5.52
N LEU A 69 -5.16 1.84 4.56
CA LEU A 69 -5.58 2.10 3.18
C LEU A 69 -6.24 0.87 2.55
N GLN A 70 -5.68 -0.32 2.73
CA GLN A 70 -6.25 -1.56 2.22
C GLN A 70 -7.66 -1.81 2.79
N ARG A 71 -7.85 -1.59 4.09
CA ARG A 71 -9.15 -1.70 4.74
C ARG A 71 -10.15 -0.69 4.18
N GLU A 72 -9.77 0.58 4.05
CA GLU A 72 -10.63 1.62 3.47
C GLU A 72 -11.08 1.28 2.04
N VAL A 73 -10.16 0.74 1.23
CA VAL A 73 -10.44 0.31 -0.16
C VAL A 73 -11.38 -0.89 -0.19
N LEU A 74 -11.18 -1.87 0.70
CA LEU A 74 -12.09 -3.02 0.82
C LEU A 74 -13.50 -2.56 1.22
N ASP A 75 -13.61 -1.71 2.24
CA ASP A 75 -14.88 -1.15 2.71
C ASP A 75 -15.59 -0.38 1.57
N TYR A 76 -14.83 0.39 0.78
CA TYR A 76 -15.35 1.09 -0.39
C TYR A 76 -15.94 0.14 -1.44
N PHE A 77 -15.18 -0.87 -1.87
CA PHE A 77 -15.68 -1.83 -2.87
C PHE A 77 -16.82 -2.70 -2.34
N SER A 78 -16.82 -3.06 -1.06
CA SER A 78 -17.90 -3.82 -0.42
C SER A 78 -19.17 -2.99 -0.23
N ALA A 79 -19.07 -1.69 0.02
CA ALA A 79 -20.23 -0.80 0.03
C ALA A 79 -20.84 -0.71 -1.37
N ARG A 80 -20.01 -0.44 -2.38
CA ARG A 80 -20.44 -0.30 -3.77
C ARG A 80 -21.02 -1.58 -4.37
N GLY A 81 -20.45 -2.75 -4.04
CA GLY A 81 -20.98 -4.03 -4.50
C GLY A 81 -22.37 -4.38 -3.96
N ARG A 82 -22.84 -3.69 -2.91
CA ARG A 82 -24.19 -3.82 -2.35
C ARG A 82 -25.21 -2.84 -2.97
N GLU A 83 -24.76 -1.93 -3.82
CA GLU A 83 -25.61 -0.91 -4.47
C GLU A 83 -26.15 -1.37 -5.84
N PHE A 84 -25.83 -2.60 -6.26
CA PHE A 84 -26.37 -3.29 -7.43
C PHE A 84 -27.20 -4.50 -7.01
#